data_AF-A0A8T9FXM8-F1
#
_entry.id   AF-A0A8T9FXM8-F1
#
_cell.length_a   1.000
_cell.length_b   1.000
_cell.length_c   1.000
_cell.angle_alpha   90.00
_cell.angle_beta   90.00
_cell.angle_gamma   90.00
#
_symmetry.space_group_name_H-M   'P 1'
#
loop_
_entity.id
_entity.type
_entity.pdbx_description
1 polymer ?
#
loop_
_entity_poly.entity_id
_entity_poly.type
_entity_poly.pdbx_seq_one_letter_code
_entity_poly.pdbx_strand_id
1 'polypeptide(L)'
;MPPATAAVVATVILMAAMSGLAARRIAPGAERLTMQWNREGKPNWSLPRNAALAFTPTLAVLVLAFVAMSGGMIVAILPLCVAFVGAHMLHLVLLARRGG
;
A
#
# COMPACT_ATOMS: atom_id res chain seq x y z
N MET A 1 9.96 -8.39 21.39
CA MET A 1 9.24 -8.52 20.10
C MET A 1 10.15 -9.28 19.13
N PRO A 2 9.69 -10.37 18.50
CA PRO A 2 10.48 -11.07 17.48
C PRO A 2 10.84 -10.13 16.32
N PRO A 3 12.01 -10.26 15.68
CA PRO A 3 12.45 -9.37 14.60
C PRO A 3 11.49 -9.37 13.41
N ALA A 4 10.88 -10.53 13.11
CA ALA A 4 9.85 -10.66 12.08
C ALA A 4 8.61 -9.80 12.38
N THR A 5 8.10 -9.87 13.61
CA THR A 5 6.97 -9.05 14.03
C THR A 5 7.33 -7.56 13.96
N ALA A 6 8.55 -7.18 14.36
CA ALA A 6 9.02 -5.80 14.30
C ALA A 6 9.02 -5.25 12.87
N ALA A 7 9.52 -6.03 11.91
CA ALA A 7 9.49 -5.67 10.50
C ALA A 7 8.06 -5.48 9.98
N VAL A 8 7.14 -6.39 10.34
CA VAL A 8 5.72 -6.28 9.93
C VAL A 8 5.08 -5.01 10.48
N VAL A 9 5.22 -4.74 11.77
CA VAL A 9 4.63 -3.54 12.40
C VAL A 9 5.22 -2.27 11.81
N ALA A 10 6.55 -2.20 11.64
CA ALA A 10 7.21 -1.05 11.03
C ALA A 10 6.72 -0.82 9.58
N THR A 11 6.54 -1.89 8.82
CA THR A 11 6.00 -1.84 7.44
C THR A 11 4.59 -1.24 7.42
N VAL A 12 3.69 -1.73 8.29
CA VAL A 12 2.31 -1.24 8.36
C VAL A 12 2.25 0.22 8.79
N ILE A 13 3.04 0.63 9.79
CA ILE A 13 3.12 2.03 10.23
C ILE A 13 3.60 2.93 9.10
N LEU A 14 4.66 2.52 8.39
CA LEU A 14 5.20 3.27 7.26
C LEU A 14 4.15 3.42 6.15
N MET A 15 3.44 2.35 5.79
CA MET A 15 2.39 2.39 4.77
C MET A 15 1.20 3.26 5.17
N ALA A 16 0.79 3.20 6.43
CA ALA A 16 -0.25 4.07 6.96
C ALA A 16 0.17 5.55 6.94
N ALA A 17 1.43 5.85 7.28
CA ALA A 17 1.98 7.20 7.21
C ALA A 17 2.03 7.73 5.77
N MET A 18 2.47 6.89 4.80
CA MET A 18 2.44 7.22 3.37
C MET A 18 1.01 7.52 2.89
N SER A 19 0.05 6.69 3.28
CA SER A 19 -1.38 6.88 2.96
C SER A 19 -1.92 8.17 3.57
N GLY A 20 -1.57 8.48 4.83
CA GLY A 20 -1.97 9.73 5.48
C GLY A 20 -1.38 10.97 4.82
N LEU A 21 -0.13 10.90 4.35
CA LEU A 21 0.50 11.98 3.60
C LEU A 21 -0.15 12.15 2.22
N ALA A 22 -0.39 11.05 1.51
CA ALA A 22 -1.08 11.02 0.23
C ALA A 22 -2.50 11.56 0.35
N ALA A 23 -3.21 11.23 1.44
CA ALA A 23 -4.53 11.75 1.73
C ALA A 23 -4.57 13.29 1.84
N ARG A 24 -3.44 13.96 2.11
CA ARG A 24 -3.36 15.42 2.15
C ARG A 24 -2.85 16.03 0.84
N ARG A 25 -2.01 15.31 0.10
CA ARG A 25 -1.25 15.88 -1.04
C ARG A 25 -1.72 15.43 -2.42
N ILE A 26 -2.35 14.27 -2.54
CA ILE A 26 -2.72 13.69 -3.85
C ILE A 26 -4.22 13.84 -4.07
N ALA A 27 -4.58 14.54 -5.15
CA ALA A 27 -5.96 14.80 -5.57
C ALA A 27 -6.90 15.15 -4.39
N PRO A 28 -6.61 16.23 -3.64
CA PRO A 28 -7.49 16.65 -2.55
C PRO A 28 -8.87 17.02 -3.11
N GLY A 29 -9.93 16.43 -2.53
CA GLY A 29 -11.31 16.65 -2.97
C GLY A 29 -11.83 15.66 -4.04
N ALA A 30 -10.98 14.79 -4.60
CA ALA A 30 -11.47 13.74 -5.49
C ALA A 30 -12.31 12.72 -4.71
N GLU A 31 -13.52 12.39 -5.18
CA GLU A 31 -14.36 11.39 -4.51
C GLU A 31 -13.80 9.98 -4.66
N ARG A 32 -13.13 9.72 -5.79
CA ARG A 32 -12.58 8.43 -6.16
C ARG A 32 -11.14 8.59 -6.61
N LEU A 33 -10.37 7.52 -6.44
CA LEU A 33 -8.99 7.43 -6.90
C LEU A 33 -8.82 6.22 -7.80
N THR A 34 -8.06 6.41 -8.86
CA THR A 34 -7.69 5.36 -9.80
C THR A 34 -6.84 4.28 -9.13
N MET A 35 -7.23 3.02 -9.29
CA MET A 35 -6.53 1.84 -8.79
C MET A 35 -5.68 1.17 -9.87
N GLN A 36 -6.15 1.21 -11.13
CA GLN A 36 -5.49 0.58 -12.27
C GLN A 36 -5.63 1.46 -13.52
N TRP A 37 -4.64 1.33 -14.41
CA TRP A 37 -4.59 2.01 -15.70
C TRP A 37 -4.51 0.98 -16.83
N ASN A 38 -5.13 1.27 -17.96
CA ASN A 38 -4.98 0.48 -19.18
C ASN A 38 -3.62 0.74 -19.88
N ARG A 39 -3.39 0.10 -21.03
CA ARG A 39 -2.15 0.26 -21.81
C ARG A 39 -1.95 1.67 -22.37
N GLU A 40 -3.04 2.44 -22.57
CA GLU A 40 -2.97 3.85 -22.94
C GLU A 40 -2.76 4.79 -21.73
N GLY A 41 -2.66 4.23 -20.51
CA GLY A 41 -2.51 5.01 -19.29
C GLY A 41 -3.79 5.66 -18.78
N LYS A 42 -4.97 5.27 -19.29
CA LYS A 42 -6.28 5.75 -18.81
C LYS A 42 -6.77 4.91 -17.61
N PRO A 43 -7.42 5.52 -16.60
CA PRO A 43 -8.07 4.78 -15.53
C PRO A 43 -9.06 3.74 -16.08
N ASN A 44 -8.91 2.48 -15.67
CA ASN A 44 -9.90 1.42 -15.98
C ASN A 44 -10.63 0.91 -14.73
N TRP A 45 -10.10 1.20 -13.55
CA TRP A 45 -10.71 0.86 -12.27
C TRP A 45 -10.39 1.91 -11.22
N SER A 46 -11.38 2.26 -10.39
CA SER A 46 -11.26 3.26 -9.32
C SER A 46 -12.04 2.84 -8.08
N LEU A 47 -11.67 3.38 -6.92
CA LEU A 47 -12.34 3.17 -5.63
C LEU A 47 -12.61 4.51 -4.93
N PRO A 48 -13.56 4.57 -3.98
CA PRO A 48 -13.69 5.73 -3.09
C PRO A 48 -12.34 6.07 -2.45
N ARG A 49 -12.04 7.36 -2.34
CA ARG A 49 -10.71 7.86 -1.98
C ARG A 49 -10.08 7.17 -0.77
N ASN A 50 -10.83 7.08 0.32
CA ASN A 50 -10.33 6.48 1.56
C ASN A 50 -10.07 4.97 1.40
N ALA A 51 -10.92 4.28 0.64
CA ALA A 51 -10.74 2.87 0.35
C ALA A 51 -9.51 2.63 -0.54
N ALA A 52 -9.28 3.47 -1.55
CA ALA A 52 -8.12 3.37 -2.43
C ALA A 52 -6.79 3.52 -1.66
N LEU A 53 -6.69 4.53 -0.80
CA LEU A 53 -5.48 4.77 0.01
C LEU A 53 -5.26 3.65 1.04
N ALA A 54 -6.33 3.11 1.63
CA ALA A 54 -6.24 2.03 2.61
C ALA A 54 -6.00 0.65 1.99
N PHE A 55 -6.28 0.47 0.68
CA PHE A 55 -6.32 -0.85 0.05
C PHE A 55 -4.99 -1.64 0.19
N THR A 56 -3.87 -1.06 -0.26
CA THR A 56 -2.57 -1.76 -0.18
C THR A 56 -2.10 -1.97 1.26
N PRO A 57 -2.18 -0.98 2.18
CA PRO A 57 -1.85 -1.20 3.59
C PRO A 57 -2.69 -2.32 4.23
N THR A 58 -4.00 -2.37 3.97
CA THR A 58 -4.87 -3.43 4.49
C THR A 58 -4.49 -4.79 3.92
N LEU A 59 -4.22 -4.89 2.61
CA LEU A 59 -3.75 -6.13 2.00
C LEU A 59 -2.41 -6.59 2.60
N ALA A 60 -1.48 -5.66 2.84
CA ALA A 60 -0.20 -5.95 3.49
C ALA A 60 -0.39 -6.51 4.91
N VAL A 61 -1.30 -5.92 5.71
CA VAL A 61 -1.64 -6.44 7.05
C VAL A 61 -2.12 -7.88 6.96
N LEU A 62 -3.07 -8.19 6.06
CA LEU A 62 -3.63 -9.54 5.94
C LEU A 62 -2.56 -10.57 5.54
N VAL A 63 -1.76 -10.26 4.51
CA VAL A 63 -0.75 -11.19 3.99
C VAL A 63 0.39 -11.37 4.99
N LEU A 64 0.92 -10.28 5.56
CA LEU A 64 2.04 -10.36 6.50
C LEU A 64 1.63 -11.00 7.82
N ALA A 65 0.41 -10.75 8.32
CA ALA A 65 -0.11 -11.43 9.51
C ALA A 65 -0.27 -12.93 9.26
N PHE A 66 -0.83 -13.32 8.11
CA PHE A 66 -0.98 -14.73 7.75
C PHE A 66 0.38 -15.45 7.69
N VAL A 67 1.37 -14.87 7.00
CA VAL A 67 2.73 -15.44 6.90
C VAL A 67 3.42 -15.50 8.26
N ALA A 68 3.25 -14.48 9.10
CA ALA A 68 3.82 -14.48 10.45
C ALA A 68 3.17 -15.57 11.33
N MET A 69 1.85 -15.76 11.25
CA MET A 69 1.13 -16.80 11.99
C MET A 69 1.46 -18.21 11.51
N SER A 70 1.81 -18.39 10.23
CA SER A 70 2.22 -19.68 9.68
C SER A 70 3.68 -20.06 10.00
N GLY A 71 4.35 -19.33 10.89
CA GLY A 71 5.74 -19.58 11.25
C GLY A 71 6.75 -19.08 10.20
N GLY A 72 6.36 -18.12 9.36
CA GLY A 72 7.23 -17.55 8.33
C GLY A 72 8.54 -17.00 8.91
N MET A 73 9.67 -17.38 8.31
CA MET A 73 10.98 -16.89 8.71
C MET A 73 11.19 -15.43 8.27
N ILE A 74 12.05 -14.71 8.98
CA ILE A 74 12.42 -13.32 8.63
C ILE A 74 12.91 -13.18 7.18
N VAL A 75 13.59 -14.21 6.64
CA VAL A 75 14.09 -14.27 5.26
C VAL A 75 12.96 -14.25 4.22
N ALA A 76 11.77 -14.76 4.56
CA ALA A 76 10.60 -14.69 3.70
C ALA A 76 9.78 -13.40 3.91
N ILE A 77 9.73 -12.91 5.16
CA ILE A 77 8.94 -11.73 5.53
C ILE A 77 9.57 -10.43 5.01
N LEU A 78 10.89 -10.28 5.11
CA LEU A 78 11.58 -9.05 4.69
C LEU A 78 11.35 -8.70 3.20
N PRO A 79 11.52 -9.63 2.24
CA PRO A 79 11.20 -9.37 0.84
C PRO A 79 9.74 -8.95 0.62
N LEU A 80 8.80 -9.56 1.34
CA LEU A 80 7.38 -9.19 1.25
C LEU A 80 7.15 -7.76 1.77
N CYS A 81 7.74 -7.39 2.90
CA CYS A 81 7.70 -6.03 3.43
C CYS A 81 8.20 -5.01 2.40
N VAL A 82 9.36 -5.26 1.79
CA VAL A 82 9.94 -4.40 0.75
C VAL A 82 9.03 -4.33 -0.47
N ALA A 83 8.50 -5.45 -0.93
CA ALA A 83 7.60 -5.51 -2.07
C ALA A 83 6.30 -4.70 -1.84
N PHE A 84 5.68 -4.82 -0.67
CA PHE A 84 4.48 -4.06 -0.33
C PHE A 84 4.75 -2.55 -0.24
N VAL A 85 5.85 -2.15 0.41
CA VAL A 85 6.25 -0.74 0.50
C VAL A 85 6.53 -0.18 -0.89
N GLY A 86 7.32 -0.90 -1.71
CA GLY A 86 7.65 -0.50 -3.07
C GLY A 86 6.42 -0.40 -3.97
N ALA A 87 5.52 -1.39 -3.92
CA ALA A 87 4.28 -1.38 -4.68
C ALA A 87 3.36 -0.22 -4.27
N HIS A 88 3.20 0.03 -2.97
CA HIS A 88 2.36 1.13 -2.48
C HIS A 88 2.96 2.49 -2.82
N MET A 89 4.28 2.66 -2.65
CA MET A 89 4.98 3.88 -3.05
C MET A 89 4.82 4.12 -4.57
N LEU A 90 5.02 3.09 -5.39
CA LEU A 90 4.84 3.19 -6.84
C LEU A 90 3.40 3.59 -7.18
N HIS A 91 2.40 2.96 -6.55
CA HIS A 91 1.00 3.30 -6.76
C HIS A 91 0.72 4.78 -6.43
N LEU A 92 1.19 5.27 -5.28
CA LEU A 92 1.04 6.68 -4.90
C LEU A 92 1.74 7.63 -5.88
N VAL A 93 2.93 7.28 -6.37
CA VAL A 93 3.65 8.06 -7.38
C VAL A 93 2.87 8.13 -8.69
N LEU A 94 2.29 7.00 -9.14
CA LEU A 94 1.46 6.98 -10.33
C LEU A 94 0.20 7.82 -10.16
N LEU A 95 -0.44 7.74 -9.00
CA LEU A 95 -1.61 8.55 -8.66
C LEU A 95 -1.28 10.05 -8.67
N ALA A 96 -0.13 10.44 -8.11
CA ALA A 96 0.33 11.82 -8.12
C ALA A 96 0.68 12.34 -9.54
N ARG A 97 1.11 11.46 -10.45
CA ARG A 97 1.53 11.84 -11.82
C ARG A 97 0.43 11.79 -12.86
N ARG A 98 -0.53 10.87 -12.71
CA ARG A 98 -1.53 10.54 -13.76
C ARG A 98 -2.96 10.91 -13.38
N GLY A 99 -3.14 11.60 -12.25
CA GLY A 99 -4.44 11.99 -11.75
C GLY A 99 -5.08 10.87 -10.93
N GLY A 100 -5.56 11.24 -9.74
CA GLY A 100 -6.50 10.43 -8.97
C GLY A 100 -7.81 10.31 -9.71
#